data_AF-A0A196N8C2-F1
#
_entry.id   AF-A0A196N8C2-F1
#
_cell.length_a   1.000
_cell.length_b   1.000
_cell.length_c   1.000
_cell.angle_alpha   90.00
_cell.angle_beta   90.00
_cell.angle_gamma   90.00
#
_symmetry.space_group_name_H-M   'P 1'
#
loop_
_entity.id
_entity.type
_entity.pdbx_description
1 polymer ?
#
loop_
_entity_poly.entity_id
_entity_poly.type
_entity_poly.pdbx_seq_one_letter_code
_entity_poly.pdbx_strand_id
1 'polypeptide(L)'
;MTSHAMAALLPAVKLDASTPVGDDADVALLAWMLEATRPWPAQAEATLQALLDAHRGGQADPAAWRGLRRAAVTLGDEGDPHLTALGRVAEAAAWPLGNSASALVELLRAICQLRAFQASRASGWTTRDQEEAETILNGIADGDGTRVPERHEIPGLFQVSHPALAKRFVAQLEASNQAYRQFSADVAAWIKGTLS
;
A
#
# COMPACT_ATOMS: atom_id res chain seq x y z
N MET A 1 -17.18 -18.29 12.87
CA MET A 1 -17.94 -17.06 12.54
C MET A 1 -16.96 -16.08 11.91
N THR A 2 -17.29 -15.46 10.77
CA THR A 2 -16.41 -14.47 10.12
C THR A 2 -16.26 -13.24 11.01
N SER A 3 -15.04 -12.79 11.28
CA SER A 3 -14.82 -11.57 12.06
C SER A 3 -15.29 -10.32 11.33
N HIS A 4 -15.45 -9.22 12.05
CA HIS A 4 -15.74 -7.92 11.44
C HIS A 4 -14.62 -7.45 10.49
N ALA A 5 -13.36 -7.73 10.81
CA ALA A 5 -12.23 -7.35 9.97
C ALA A 5 -12.23 -8.11 8.64
N MET A 6 -12.50 -9.42 8.67
CA MET A 6 -12.60 -10.24 7.46
C MET A 6 -13.83 -9.89 6.64
N ALA A 7 -14.98 -9.67 7.29
CA ALA A 7 -16.20 -9.25 6.61
C ALA A 7 -16.02 -7.94 5.82
N ALA A 8 -15.20 -7.01 6.34
CA ALA A 8 -14.84 -5.79 5.61
C ALA A 8 -13.82 -6.03 4.49
N LEU A 9 -12.89 -6.99 4.67
CA LEU A 9 -11.85 -7.30 3.69
C LEU A 9 -12.40 -7.99 2.44
N LEU A 10 -13.28 -8.97 2.58
CA LEU A 10 -13.81 -9.77 1.47
C LEU A 10 -14.29 -8.92 0.28
N PRO A 11 -15.18 -7.92 0.44
CA PRO A 11 -15.59 -7.06 -0.67
C PRO A 11 -14.45 -6.19 -1.21
N ALA A 12 -13.49 -5.76 -0.36
CA ALA A 12 -12.35 -4.97 -0.79
C ALA A 12 -11.42 -5.73 -1.76
N VAL A 13 -11.40 -7.07 -1.67
CA VAL A 13 -10.68 -7.96 -2.59
C VAL A 13 -11.60 -8.67 -3.59
N LYS A 14 -12.82 -8.16 -3.77
CA LYS A 14 -13.83 -8.65 -4.74
C LYS A 14 -14.23 -10.12 -4.50
N LEU A 15 -14.26 -10.55 -3.25
CA LEU A 15 -14.81 -11.83 -2.83
C LEU A 15 -16.22 -11.65 -2.25
N ASP A 16 -17.01 -12.72 -2.32
CA ASP A 16 -18.36 -12.74 -1.75
C ASP A 16 -18.27 -12.75 -0.22
N ALA A 17 -19.18 -12.03 0.46
CA ALA A 17 -19.22 -11.97 1.92
C ALA A 17 -19.50 -13.34 2.58
N SER A 18 -20.07 -14.29 1.84
CA SER A 18 -20.30 -15.67 2.25
C SER A 18 -19.10 -16.60 2.03
N THR A 19 -17.97 -16.09 1.52
CA THR A 19 -16.75 -16.88 1.32
C THR A 19 -16.35 -17.54 2.65
N PRO A 20 -16.22 -18.87 2.71
CA PRO A 20 -15.86 -19.56 3.94
C PRO A 20 -14.42 -19.19 4.32
N VAL A 21 -14.22 -18.81 5.57
CA VAL A 21 -12.91 -18.46 6.12
C VAL A 21 -12.70 -19.27 7.39
N GLY A 22 -11.51 -19.85 7.54
CA GLY A 22 -11.15 -20.64 8.73
C GLY A 22 -11.17 -19.82 10.01
N ASP A 23 -11.28 -20.51 11.14
CA ASP A 23 -11.08 -19.89 12.45
C ASP A 23 -9.63 -19.37 12.54
N ASP A 24 -9.42 -18.22 13.18
CA ASP A 24 -8.13 -17.50 13.29
C ASP A 24 -7.50 -17.00 11.97
N ALA A 25 -8.21 -17.08 10.85
CA ALA A 25 -7.68 -16.67 9.55
C ALA A 25 -7.25 -15.20 9.47
N ASP A 26 -7.81 -14.31 10.28
CA ASP A 26 -7.46 -12.88 10.25
C ASP A 26 -6.04 -12.62 10.72
N VAL A 27 -5.63 -13.29 11.81
CA VAL A 27 -4.29 -13.16 12.38
C VAL A 27 -3.28 -13.78 11.44
N ALA A 28 -3.61 -14.96 10.89
CA ALA A 28 -2.76 -15.63 9.89
C ALA A 28 -2.60 -14.77 8.62
N LEU A 29 -3.68 -14.18 8.13
CA LEU A 29 -3.67 -13.31 6.95
C LEU A 29 -2.88 -12.04 7.21
N LEU A 30 -3.11 -11.37 8.34
CA LEU A 30 -2.36 -10.18 8.70
C LEU A 30 -0.85 -10.47 8.78
N ALA A 31 -0.48 -11.57 9.44
CA ALA A 31 0.90 -11.98 9.57
C ALA A 31 1.53 -12.26 8.19
N TRP A 32 0.83 -13.00 7.32
CA TRP A 32 1.26 -13.24 5.95
C TRP A 32 1.41 -11.94 5.14
N MET A 33 0.46 -11.01 5.24
CA MET A 33 0.52 -9.71 4.56
C MET A 33 1.73 -8.91 5.03
N LEU A 34 2.01 -8.86 6.33
CA LEU A 34 3.21 -8.21 6.86
C LEU A 34 4.48 -8.89 6.35
N GLU A 35 4.56 -10.22 6.40
CA GLU A 35 5.72 -10.96 5.89
C GLU A 35 5.95 -10.75 4.40
N ALA A 36 4.88 -10.59 3.62
CA ALA A 36 4.99 -10.29 2.20
C ALA A 36 5.75 -8.98 1.93
N THR A 37 5.81 -8.05 2.89
CA THR A 37 6.57 -6.78 2.73
C THR A 37 8.09 -6.93 2.89
N ARG A 38 8.59 -8.13 3.19
CA ARG A 38 10.04 -8.42 3.23
C ARG A 38 10.69 -8.32 1.83
N PRO A 39 12.02 -8.11 1.76
CA PRO A 39 12.94 -7.86 2.88
C PRO A 39 12.77 -6.45 3.47
N TRP A 40 12.90 -6.34 4.79
CA TRP A 40 12.84 -5.05 5.48
C TRP A 40 14.24 -4.43 5.58
N PRO A 41 14.37 -3.11 5.40
CA PRO A 41 15.59 -2.41 5.76
C PRO A 41 15.78 -2.42 7.28
N ALA A 42 17.05 -2.35 7.72
CA ALA A 42 17.42 -2.48 9.14
C ALA A 42 16.67 -1.50 10.06
N GLN A 43 16.36 -0.30 9.57
CA GLN A 43 15.60 0.73 10.29
C GLN A 43 14.15 0.30 10.59
N ALA A 44 13.53 -0.45 9.67
CA ALA A 44 12.13 -0.88 9.80
C ALA A 44 11.99 -2.27 10.44
N GLU A 45 13.06 -3.09 10.39
CA GLU A 45 13.03 -4.50 10.77
C GLU A 45 12.52 -4.72 12.20
N ALA A 46 13.07 -3.99 13.18
CA ALA A 46 12.68 -4.16 14.57
C ALA A 46 11.20 -3.85 14.82
N THR A 47 10.69 -2.76 14.22
CA THR A 47 9.28 -2.34 14.38
C THR A 47 8.33 -3.32 13.71
N LEU A 48 8.59 -3.71 12.46
CA LEU A 48 7.75 -4.63 11.71
C LEU A 48 7.78 -6.05 12.29
N GLN A 49 8.94 -6.50 12.78
CA GLN A 49 9.06 -7.79 13.47
C GLN A 49 8.28 -7.77 14.79
N ALA A 50 8.40 -6.71 15.60
CA ALA A 50 7.67 -6.62 16.86
C ALA A 50 6.14 -6.59 16.66
N LEU A 51 5.65 -5.96 15.58
CA LEU A 51 4.24 -6.01 15.20
C LEU A 51 3.80 -7.42 14.79
N LEU A 52 4.60 -8.09 13.95
CA LEU A 52 4.34 -9.47 13.55
C LEU A 52 4.26 -10.41 14.77
N ASP A 53 5.20 -10.29 15.70
CA ASP A 53 5.25 -11.08 16.92
C ASP A 53 4.08 -10.76 17.86
N ALA A 54 3.68 -9.48 17.97
CA ALA A 54 2.53 -9.08 18.78
C ALA A 54 1.21 -9.69 18.27
N HIS A 55 1.01 -9.75 16.95
CA HIS A 55 -0.16 -10.40 16.36
C HIS A 55 -0.13 -11.91 16.54
N ARG A 56 1.00 -12.55 16.24
CA ARG A 56 1.18 -14.01 16.40
C ARG A 56 1.02 -14.47 17.85
N GLY A 57 1.53 -13.68 18.79
CA GLY A 57 1.47 -13.97 20.22
C GLY A 57 0.15 -13.58 20.88
N GLY A 58 -0.81 -13.01 20.15
CA GLY A 58 -2.08 -12.57 20.71
C GLY A 58 -1.93 -11.51 21.80
N GLN A 59 -1.04 -10.54 21.60
CA GLN A 59 -0.73 -9.50 22.59
C GLN A 59 -2.00 -8.79 23.07
N ALA A 60 -2.28 -8.88 24.38
CA ALA A 60 -3.44 -8.28 25.01
C ALA A 60 -3.13 -6.95 25.73
N ASP A 61 -1.86 -6.67 26.05
CA ASP A 61 -1.47 -5.49 26.82
C ASP A 61 -1.66 -4.19 26.02
N PRO A 62 -2.56 -3.28 26.44
CA PRO A 62 -2.74 -2.00 25.78
C PRO A 62 -1.50 -1.10 25.83
N ALA A 63 -0.64 -1.24 26.84
CA ALA A 63 0.60 -0.45 26.94
C ALA A 63 1.61 -0.87 25.88
N ALA A 64 1.79 -2.18 25.65
CA ALA A 64 2.56 -2.71 24.53
C ALA A 64 2.07 -2.17 23.19
N TRP A 65 0.75 -2.21 22.92
CA TRP A 65 0.17 -1.64 21.68
C TRP A 65 0.38 -0.13 21.55
N ARG A 66 0.39 0.64 22.66
CA ARG A 66 0.79 2.06 22.61
C ARG A 66 2.26 2.24 22.26
N GLY A 67 3.14 1.36 22.73
CA GLY A 67 4.55 1.35 22.36
C GLY A 67 4.75 1.10 20.86
N LEU A 68 4.13 0.04 20.33
CA LEU A 68 4.20 -0.33 18.92
C LEU A 68 3.68 0.77 18.00
N ARG A 69 2.56 1.42 18.35
CA ARG A 69 2.02 2.55 17.58
C ARG A 69 3.00 3.72 17.52
N ARG A 70 3.64 4.07 18.64
CA ARG A 70 4.64 5.15 18.64
C ARG A 70 5.83 4.80 17.76
N ALA A 71 6.32 3.57 17.84
CA ALA A 71 7.42 3.10 16.98
C ALA A 71 7.04 3.13 15.49
N ALA A 72 5.82 2.73 15.14
CA ALA A 72 5.30 2.80 13.77
C ALA A 72 5.25 4.23 13.22
N VAL A 73 4.74 5.18 14.02
CA VAL A 73 4.71 6.61 13.63
C VAL A 73 6.12 7.16 13.44
N THR A 74 7.04 6.88 14.38
CA THR A 74 8.44 7.33 14.26
C THR A 74 9.11 6.80 13.00
N LEU A 75 8.85 5.55 12.61
CA LEU A 75 9.36 4.98 11.36
C LEU A 75 8.85 5.74 10.12
N GLY A 76 7.60 6.25 10.16
CA GLY A 76 7.01 7.04 9.09
C GLY A 76 7.68 8.40 8.86
N ASP A 77 8.25 8.97 9.92
CA ASP A 77 8.79 10.33 9.98
C ASP A 77 10.26 10.45 9.51
N GLU A 78 10.93 9.34 9.17
CA GLU A 78 12.38 9.32 8.85
C GLU A 78 12.79 10.02 7.53
N GLY A 79 11.82 10.52 6.75
CA GLY A 79 12.06 11.31 5.54
C GLY A 79 12.51 10.52 4.30
N ASP A 80 12.96 9.27 4.44
CA ASP A 80 13.15 8.36 3.32
C ASP A 80 11.79 7.83 2.80
N PRO A 81 11.44 8.01 1.52
CA PRO A 81 10.13 7.62 1.01
C PRO A 81 9.79 6.12 1.14
N HIS A 82 10.80 5.24 1.09
CA HIS A 82 10.59 3.81 1.29
C HIS A 82 10.30 3.50 2.76
N LEU A 83 11.03 4.12 3.69
CA LEU A 83 10.77 4.01 5.12
C LEU A 83 9.41 4.62 5.50
N THR A 84 9.02 5.75 4.92
CA THR A 84 7.68 6.32 5.10
C THR A 84 6.59 5.36 4.61
N ALA A 85 6.78 4.70 3.47
CA ALA A 85 5.81 3.70 2.96
C ALA A 85 5.71 2.48 3.89
N LEU A 86 6.84 2.00 4.45
CA LEU A 86 6.85 0.94 5.46
C LEU A 86 6.25 1.40 6.80
N GLY A 87 6.45 2.66 7.19
CA GLY A 87 5.83 3.28 8.36
C GLY A 87 4.31 3.24 8.26
N ARG A 88 3.73 3.55 7.09
CA ARG A 88 2.28 3.41 6.86
C ARG A 88 1.78 1.98 6.98
N VAL A 89 2.56 1.00 6.52
CA VAL A 89 2.26 -0.43 6.73
C VAL A 89 2.29 -0.77 8.22
N ALA A 90 3.33 -0.32 8.94
CA ALA A 90 3.47 -0.53 10.37
C ALA A 90 2.32 0.11 11.16
N GLU A 91 1.92 1.34 10.82
CA GLU A 91 0.81 2.04 11.46
C GLU A 91 -0.53 1.32 11.25
N ALA A 92 -0.78 0.85 10.02
CA ALA A 92 -1.97 0.07 9.71
C ALA A 92 -2.01 -1.25 10.50
N ALA A 93 -0.85 -1.88 10.71
CA ALA A 93 -0.72 -3.09 11.51
C ALA A 93 -0.67 -2.85 13.03
N ALA A 94 -0.51 -1.60 13.50
CA ALA A 94 -0.35 -1.30 14.93
C ALA A 94 -1.67 -1.25 15.71
N TRP A 95 -2.73 -1.88 15.18
CA TRP A 95 -4.05 -1.99 15.79
C TRP A 95 -4.40 -3.46 16.07
N PRO A 96 -4.88 -3.79 17.29
CA PRO A 96 -5.42 -5.12 17.56
C PRO A 96 -6.63 -5.42 16.67
N LEU A 97 -6.63 -6.56 15.98
CA LEU A 97 -7.70 -6.95 15.04
C LEU A 97 -9.09 -7.00 15.69
N GLY A 98 -9.18 -7.49 16.93
CA GLY A 98 -10.43 -7.56 17.68
C GLY A 98 -11.10 -6.19 17.93
N ASN A 99 -10.35 -5.10 17.79
CA ASN A 99 -10.82 -3.74 18.07
C ASN A 99 -11.05 -2.90 16.80
N SER A 100 -10.79 -3.44 15.61
CA SER A 100 -10.89 -2.66 14.37
C SER A 100 -11.39 -3.48 13.19
N ALA A 101 -12.61 -3.17 12.76
CA ALA A 101 -13.21 -3.76 11.56
C ALA A 101 -12.47 -3.36 10.26
N SER A 102 -11.68 -2.29 10.26
CA SER A 102 -10.97 -1.82 9.06
C SER A 102 -9.49 -2.23 9.02
N ALA A 103 -8.94 -2.85 10.08
CA ALA A 103 -7.50 -3.09 10.20
C ALA A 103 -6.91 -3.85 9.00
N LEU A 104 -7.55 -4.93 8.54
CA LEU A 104 -7.10 -5.69 7.36
C LEU A 104 -7.18 -4.87 6.06
N VAL A 105 -8.21 -4.04 5.92
CA VAL A 105 -8.41 -3.20 4.72
C VAL A 105 -7.36 -2.08 4.67
N GLU A 106 -7.08 -1.44 5.81
CA GLU A 106 -6.03 -0.41 5.89
C GLU A 106 -4.66 -1.01 5.65
N LEU A 107 -4.38 -2.20 6.20
CA LEU A 107 -3.12 -2.90 5.94
C LEU A 107 -2.99 -3.27 4.46
N LEU A 108 -4.05 -3.80 3.85
CA LEU A 108 -4.09 -4.09 2.41
C LEU A 108 -3.72 -2.86 1.59
N ARG A 109 -4.38 -1.73 1.87
CA ARG A 109 -4.15 -0.47 1.16
C ARG A 109 -2.71 0.01 1.31
N ALA A 110 -2.19 0.01 2.54
CA ALA A 110 -0.81 0.43 2.81
C ALA A 110 0.21 -0.44 2.04
N ILE A 111 0.02 -1.75 2.00
CA ILE A 111 0.92 -2.64 1.27
C ILE A 111 0.76 -2.48 -0.25
N CYS A 112 -0.47 -2.35 -0.76
CA CYS A 112 -0.68 -2.06 -2.19
C CYS A 112 0.05 -0.77 -2.62
N GLN A 113 0.03 0.27 -1.77
CA GLN A 113 0.77 1.51 -2.01
C GLN A 113 2.29 1.31 -1.94
N LEU A 114 2.80 0.56 -0.96
CA LEU A 114 4.22 0.20 -0.87
C LEU A 114 4.69 -0.54 -2.14
N ARG A 115 3.91 -1.54 -2.59
CA ARG A 115 4.23 -2.32 -3.80
C ARG A 115 4.19 -1.46 -5.06
N ALA A 116 3.19 -0.59 -5.19
CA ALA A 116 3.10 0.36 -6.29
C ALA A 116 4.33 1.28 -6.32
N PHE A 117 4.74 1.82 -5.17
CA PHE A 117 5.95 2.64 -5.03
C PHE A 117 7.23 1.88 -5.41
N GLN A 118 7.40 0.63 -4.92
CA GLN A 118 8.54 -0.21 -5.27
C GLN A 118 8.60 -0.49 -6.79
N ALA A 119 7.46 -0.80 -7.41
CA ALA A 119 7.37 -1.05 -8.85
C ALA A 119 7.65 0.21 -9.68
N SER A 120 7.13 1.37 -9.25
CA SER A 120 7.44 2.68 -9.85
C SER A 120 8.95 2.92 -9.87
N ARG A 121 9.63 2.76 -8.71
CA ARG A 121 11.08 2.91 -8.62
C ARG A 121 11.85 1.91 -9.48
N ALA A 122 11.41 0.65 -9.53
CA ALA A 122 12.03 -0.39 -10.35
C ALA A 122 11.95 -0.09 -11.87
N SER A 123 10.95 0.69 -12.31
CA SER A 123 10.87 1.17 -13.69
C SER A 123 11.91 2.25 -14.05
N GLY A 124 12.68 2.71 -13.07
CA GLY A 124 13.63 3.82 -13.21
C GLY A 124 13.01 5.20 -13.00
N TRP A 125 11.76 5.28 -12.53
CA TRP A 125 11.11 6.54 -12.18
C TRP A 125 11.77 7.15 -10.93
N THR A 126 12.21 8.41 -11.06
CA THR A 126 12.91 9.13 -10.00
C THR A 126 12.05 10.27 -9.41
N THR A 127 12.44 10.79 -8.25
CA THR A 127 11.83 11.99 -7.67
C THR A 127 11.89 13.18 -8.61
N ARG A 128 13.01 13.34 -9.34
CA ARG A 128 13.15 14.41 -10.34
C ARG A 128 12.15 14.25 -11.49
N ASP A 129 11.93 13.01 -11.96
CA ASP A 129 10.93 12.76 -13.00
C ASP A 129 9.51 13.08 -12.49
N GLN A 130 9.22 12.79 -11.23
CA GLN A 130 7.95 13.14 -10.58
C GLN A 130 7.75 14.66 -10.54
N GLU A 131 8.72 15.41 -10.04
CA GLU A 131 8.66 16.87 -9.94
C GLU A 131 8.52 17.53 -11.33
N GLU A 132 9.27 17.03 -12.32
CA GLU A 132 9.21 17.52 -13.70
C GLU A 132 7.84 17.23 -14.32
N ALA A 133 7.33 16.01 -14.16
CA ALA A 133 6.02 15.62 -14.68
C ALA A 133 4.88 16.41 -14.02
N GLU A 134 4.91 16.60 -12.69
CA GLU A 134 3.92 17.42 -11.98
C GLU A 134 3.93 18.86 -12.45
N THR A 135 5.12 19.46 -12.60
CA THR A 135 5.27 20.83 -13.09
C THR A 135 4.66 20.98 -14.49
N ILE A 136 4.97 20.06 -15.39
CA ILE A 136 4.46 20.10 -16.77
C ILE A 136 2.96 19.84 -16.81
N LEU A 137 2.47 18.82 -16.10
CA LEU A 137 1.05 18.46 -16.09
C LEU A 137 0.19 19.58 -15.49
N ASN A 138 0.66 20.22 -14.41
CA ASN A 138 -0.01 21.38 -13.83
C ASN A 138 0.02 22.56 -14.81
N GLY A 139 1.16 22.83 -15.46
CA GLY A 139 1.25 23.87 -16.48
C GLY A 139 0.31 23.64 -17.67
N ILE A 140 0.13 22.38 -18.10
CA ILE A 140 -0.87 22.03 -19.12
C ILE A 140 -2.28 22.24 -18.58
N ALA A 141 -2.55 21.77 -17.36
CA ALA A 141 -3.87 21.87 -16.73
C ALA A 141 -4.33 23.31 -16.47
N ASP A 142 -3.40 24.21 -16.16
CA ASP A 142 -3.66 25.63 -15.95
C ASP A 142 -3.96 26.37 -17.27
N GLY A 143 -3.57 25.78 -18.41
CA GLY A 143 -3.78 26.33 -19.74
C GLY A 143 -2.80 27.47 -20.09
N ASP A 144 -2.91 27.96 -21.33
CA ASP A 144 -2.03 29.02 -21.87
C ASP A 144 -2.60 30.43 -21.71
N GLY A 145 -3.62 30.59 -20.87
CA GLY A 145 -4.36 31.84 -20.68
C GLY A 145 -5.46 32.10 -21.72
N THR A 146 -5.52 31.30 -22.80
CA THR A 146 -6.60 31.36 -23.80
C THR A 146 -7.58 30.20 -23.68
N ARG A 147 -7.09 29.02 -23.27
CA ARG A 147 -7.91 27.83 -23.07
C ARG A 147 -7.34 26.96 -21.96
N VAL A 148 -8.21 26.52 -21.06
CA VAL A 148 -7.94 25.42 -20.14
C VAL A 148 -8.32 24.12 -20.85
N PRO A 149 -7.39 23.16 -21.04
CA PRO A 149 -7.69 21.91 -21.72
C PRO A 149 -8.62 21.03 -20.89
N GLU A 150 -9.44 20.22 -21.56
CA GLU A 150 -10.25 19.22 -20.88
C GLU A 150 -9.36 18.10 -20.32
N ARG A 151 -9.77 17.48 -19.21
CA ARG A 151 -8.97 16.45 -18.52
C ARG A 151 -8.53 15.30 -19.43
N HIS A 152 -9.37 14.92 -20.38
CA HIS A 152 -9.09 13.82 -21.31
C HIS A 152 -8.05 14.19 -22.38
N GLU A 153 -7.80 15.49 -22.61
CA GLU A 153 -6.80 16.00 -23.57
C GLU A 153 -5.39 16.06 -22.96
N ILE A 154 -5.27 16.24 -21.64
CA ILE A 154 -4.01 16.46 -20.92
C ILE A 154 -2.95 15.38 -21.22
N PRO A 155 -3.26 14.05 -21.20
CA PRO A 155 -2.28 13.03 -21.52
C PRO A 155 -1.70 13.16 -22.93
N GLY A 156 -2.54 13.51 -23.91
CA GLY A 156 -2.12 13.73 -25.30
C GLY A 156 -1.20 14.95 -25.43
N LEU A 157 -1.56 16.05 -24.76
CA LEU A 157 -0.72 17.26 -24.72
C LEU A 157 0.64 16.98 -24.05
N PHE A 158 0.66 16.23 -22.95
CA PHE A 158 1.89 15.84 -22.28
C PHE A 158 2.79 14.98 -23.17
N GLN A 159 2.21 14.03 -23.90
CA GLN A 159 2.93 13.17 -24.83
C GLN A 159 3.57 13.95 -25.99
N VAL A 160 2.88 14.97 -26.50
CA VAL A 160 3.40 15.81 -27.60
C VAL A 160 4.55 16.70 -27.10
N SER A 161 4.36 17.38 -25.96
CA SER A 161 5.34 18.35 -25.45
C SER A 161 6.58 17.69 -24.85
N HIS A 162 6.43 16.54 -24.18
CA HIS A 162 7.52 15.86 -23.46
C HIS A 162 7.51 14.34 -23.71
N PRO A 163 7.77 13.87 -24.95
CA PRO A 163 7.55 12.48 -25.35
C PRO A 163 8.38 11.45 -24.56
N ALA A 164 9.64 11.78 -24.23
CA ALA A 164 10.50 10.88 -23.46
C ALA A 164 10.03 10.72 -22.01
N LEU A 165 9.66 11.82 -21.35
CA LEU A 165 9.14 11.80 -19.99
C LEU A 165 7.77 11.12 -19.94
N ALA A 166 6.89 11.41 -20.91
CA ALA A 166 5.58 10.77 -21.03
C ALA A 166 5.70 9.25 -21.19
N LYS A 167 6.64 8.76 -22.00
CA LYS A 167 6.90 7.32 -22.13
C LYS A 167 7.28 6.68 -20.79
N ARG A 168 8.18 7.31 -20.02
CA ARG A 168 8.57 6.83 -18.69
C ARG A 168 7.42 6.91 -17.69
N PHE A 169 6.62 7.97 -17.75
CA PHE A 169 5.45 8.18 -16.90
C PHE A 169 4.38 7.11 -17.13
N VAL A 170 4.13 6.72 -18.38
CA VAL A 170 3.20 5.62 -18.69
C VAL A 170 3.75 4.30 -18.17
N ALA A 171 5.03 4.01 -18.43
CA ALA A 171 5.66 2.76 -17.98
C ALA A 171 5.63 2.60 -16.45
N GLN A 172 5.94 3.66 -15.69
CA GLN A 172 5.88 3.60 -14.23
C GLN A 172 4.44 3.45 -13.72
N LEU A 173 3.47 4.09 -14.37
CA LEU A 173 2.06 4.03 -13.98
C LEU A 173 1.50 2.62 -14.22
N GLU A 174 1.82 2.01 -15.35
CA GLU A 174 1.47 0.63 -15.65
C GLU A 174 2.06 -0.34 -14.63
N ALA A 175 3.36 -0.22 -14.34
CA ALA A 175 4.04 -1.05 -13.34
C ALA A 175 3.42 -0.90 -11.94
N SER A 176 3.15 0.35 -11.53
CA SER A 176 2.53 0.66 -10.23
C SER A 176 1.12 0.07 -10.12
N ASN A 177 0.29 0.27 -11.15
CA ASN A 177 -1.08 -0.24 -11.19
C ASN A 177 -1.11 -1.77 -11.25
N GLN A 178 -0.18 -2.39 -11.97
CA GLN A 178 -0.04 -3.85 -11.98
C GLN A 178 0.31 -4.37 -10.59
N ALA A 179 1.32 -3.80 -9.93
CA ALA A 179 1.74 -4.23 -8.60
C ALA A 179 0.64 -4.04 -7.55
N TYR A 180 -0.08 -2.92 -7.60
CA TYR A 180 -1.24 -2.66 -6.73
C TYR A 180 -2.32 -3.74 -6.89
N ARG A 181 -2.71 -4.02 -8.14
CA ARG A 181 -3.75 -5.03 -8.43
C ARG A 181 -3.29 -6.45 -8.09
N GLN A 182 -2.01 -6.76 -8.33
CA GLN A 182 -1.45 -8.08 -8.05
C GLN A 182 -1.55 -8.40 -6.56
N PHE A 183 -1.14 -7.50 -5.67
CA PHE A 183 -1.19 -7.79 -4.23
C PHE A 183 -2.63 -7.99 -3.73
N SER A 184 -3.59 -7.21 -4.24
CA SER A 184 -5.01 -7.44 -3.95
C SER A 184 -5.50 -8.80 -4.44
N ALA A 185 -5.04 -9.25 -5.61
CA ALA A 185 -5.33 -10.58 -6.12
C ALA A 185 -4.66 -11.69 -5.31
N ASP A 186 -3.43 -11.47 -4.83
CA ASP A 186 -2.68 -12.41 -4.00
C ASP A 186 -3.40 -12.64 -2.66
N VAL A 187 -3.93 -11.58 -2.04
CA VAL A 187 -4.75 -11.67 -0.82
C VAL A 187 -6.02 -12.46 -1.09
N ALA A 188 -6.70 -12.21 -2.22
CA ALA A 188 -7.87 -12.99 -2.60
C ALA A 188 -7.53 -14.48 -2.84
N ALA A 189 -6.38 -14.76 -3.43
CA ALA A 189 -5.88 -16.11 -3.67
C ALA A 189 -5.50 -16.82 -2.36
N TRP A 190 -4.91 -16.10 -1.41
CA TRP A 190 -4.61 -16.60 -0.07
C TRP A 190 -5.89 -17.00 0.66
N ILE A 191 -6.91 -16.14 0.65
CA ILE A 191 -8.21 -16.44 1.29
C ILE A 191 -8.88 -17.68 0.69
N LYS A 192 -8.71 -17.90 -0.62
CA LYS A 192 -9.20 -19.09 -1.32
C LYS A 192 -8.36 -20.35 -1.07
N GLY A 193 -7.22 -20.24 -0.39
CA GLY A 193 -6.27 -21.33 -0.20
C GLY A 193 -5.50 -21.72 -1.47
N THR A 194 -5.46 -20.85 -2.47
CA THR A 194 -4.72 -21.08 -3.73
C THR A 194 -3.32 -20.46 -3.71
N LEU A 195 -2.95 -19.77 -2.63
CA LEU A 195 -1.64 -19.21 -2.38
C LEU A 195 -1.22 -19.62 -0.97
N SER A 196 -0.05 -20.27 -0.84
CA SER A 196 0.53 -20.76 0.41
C SER A 196 1.68 -19.88 0.88
#